data_AF-A0A9E8SL55-F1
#
_entry.id   AF-A0A9E8SL55-F1
#
_cell.length_a   1.000
_cell.length_b   1.000
_cell.length_c   1.000
_cell.angle_alpha   90.00
_cell.angle_beta   90.00
_cell.angle_gamma   90.00
#
_symmetry.space_group_name_H-M   'P 1'
#
loop_
_entity.id
_entity.type
_entity.pdbx_description
1 polymer ?
#
loop_
_entity_poly.entity_id
_entity_poly.type
_entity_poly.pdbx_seq_one_letter_code
_entity_poly.pdbx_strand_id
1 'polypeptide(L)'
;MREFLWEEYLNRLVKNDVKILVDVRNNPLSMKFGFSKKQLKKFCENLGIDYLHIPEVGIQSDQRQELNTQKDYDKLFEIYRKQNLQETISHQEQILNLLKEKKRIALTCFEANICQCHRKHLAEAIIKLPEWNFELKHI
;
A
#
# COMPACT_ATOMS: atom_id res chain seq x y z
N MET A 1 -10.05 -19.46 -1.94
CA MET A 1 -9.44 -18.13 -1.80
C MET A 1 -8.92 -17.77 -3.18
N ARG A 2 -9.52 -16.79 -3.87
CA ARG A 2 -9.22 -16.55 -5.30
C ARG A 2 -7.85 -15.88 -5.40
N GLU A 3 -6.83 -16.63 -5.81
CA GLU A 3 -5.50 -16.08 -6.08
C GLU A 3 -5.61 -15.03 -7.18
N PHE A 4 -5.25 -13.78 -6.88
CA PHE A 4 -5.21 -12.74 -7.91
C PHE A 4 -4.17 -13.12 -8.96
N LEU A 5 -4.61 -13.40 -10.18
CA LEU A 5 -3.76 -13.54 -11.34
C LEU A 5 -3.06 -12.20 -11.58
N TRP A 6 -1.77 -12.26 -11.90
CA TRP A 6 -0.92 -11.08 -12.13
C TRP A 6 -1.54 -10.07 -13.12
N GLU A 7 -2.10 -10.59 -14.21
CA GLU A 7 -2.75 -9.78 -15.25
C GLU A 7 -4.00 -9.08 -14.73
N GLU A 8 -4.79 -9.74 -13.88
CA GLU A 8 -5.97 -9.13 -13.27
C GLU A 8 -5.59 -7.94 -12.39
N TYR A 9 -4.48 -8.06 -11.66
CA TYR A 9 -3.96 -6.96 -10.84
C TYR A 9 -3.58 -5.75 -11.70
N LEU A 10 -2.81 -5.93 -12.77
CA LEU A 10 -2.47 -4.84 -13.69
C LEU A 10 -3.71 -4.24 -14.36
N ASN A 11 -4.63 -5.10 -14.81
CA ASN A 11 -5.87 -4.68 -15.44
C ASN A 11 -6.73 -3.82 -14.49
N ARG A 12 -6.73 -4.10 -13.18
CA ARG A 12 -7.41 -3.25 -12.19
C ARG A 12 -6.79 -1.87 -12.12
N LEU A 13 -5.45 -1.76 -12.12
CA LEU A 13 -4.78 -0.46 -12.11
C LEU A 13 -5.14 0.37 -13.37
N VAL A 14 -5.11 -0.27 -14.54
CA VAL A 14 -5.44 0.38 -15.82
C VAL A 14 -6.92 0.75 -15.89
N LYS A 15 -7.84 -0.14 -15.51
CA LYS A 15 -9.30 0.15 -15.52
C LYS A 15 -9.68 1.29 -14.59
N ASN A 16 -8.94 1.46 -13.49
CA ASN A 16 -9.13 2.57 -12.59
C ASN A 16 -8.30 3.79 -12.99
N ASP A 17 -7.53 3.74 -14.09
CA ASP A 17 -6.74 4.86 -14.62
C ASP A 17 -5.78 5.44 -13.55
N VAL A 18 -5.17 4.53 -12.79
CA VAL A 18 -4.14 4.83 -11.79
C VAL A 18 -2.94 5.47 -12.48
N LYS A 19 -2.51 6.65 -12.00
CA LYS A 19 -1.35 7.36 -12.55
C LYS A 19 -0.05 6.99 -11.86
N ILE A 20 -0.11 6.67 -10.58
CA ILE A 20 1.04 6.22 -9.79
C ILE A 20 0.64 5.11 -8.84
N LEU A 21 1.44 4.05 -8.83
CA LEU A 21 1.38 2.98 -7.84
C LEU A 21 2.39 3.28 -6.72
N VAL A 22 1.89 3.52 -5.52
CA VAL A 22 2.69 3.71 -4.32
C VAL A 22 2.79 2.38 -3.58
N ASP A 23 3.97 1.78 -3.63
CA ASP A 23 4.31 0.58 -2.87
C ASP A 23 4.68 0.96 -1.45
N VAL A 24 3.87 0.52 -0.49
CA VAL A 24 4.05 0.83 0.94
C VAL A 24 4.63 -0.35 1.72
N ARG A 25 5.08 -1.40 1.02
CA ARG A 25 5.73 -2.55 1.65
C ARG A 25 7.08 -2.12 2.20
N ASN A 26 7.36 -2.37 3.47
CA ASN A 26 8.70 -2.16 4.02
C ASN A 26 9.76 -2.99 3.25
N ASN A 27 9.46 -4.26 3.00
CA ASN A 27 10.28 -5.14 2.16
C ASN A 27 9.45 -5.70 0.97
N PRO A 28 9.65 -5.20 -0.26
CA PRO A 28 8.89 -5.59 -1.45
C PRO A 28 9.44 -6.84 -2.17
N LEU A 29 9.98 -7.80 -1.41
CA LEU A 29 10.35 -9.12 -1.90
C LEU A 29 9.10 -10.01 -2.01
N SER A 30 8.98 -10.72 -3.13
CA SER A 30 7.87 -11.63 -3.40
C SER A 30 8.31 -12.71 -4.36
N MET A 31 7.99 -13.96 -4.04
CA MET A 31 8.15 -15.10 -4.95
C MET A 31 6.98 -15.22 -5.94
N LYS A 32 5.87 -14.52 -5.70
CA LYS A 32 4.75 -14.44 -6.63
C LYS A 32 5.16 -13.65 -7.88
N PHE A 33 4.98 -14.25 -9.05
CA PHE A 33 5.32 -13.67 -10.34
C PHE A 33 4.73 -12.27 -10.50
N GLY A 34 5.52 -11.32 -11.01
CA GLY A 34 5.13 -9.93 -11.21
C GLY A 34 5.16 -9.04 -9.97
N PHE A 35 5.13 -9.59 -8.75
CA PHE A 35 5.01 -8.79 -7.51
C PHE A 35 6.34 -8.45 -6.84
N SER A 36 7.48 -8.88 -7.38
CA SER A 36 8.79 -8.36 -6.93
C SER A 36 8.92 -6.89 -7.32
N LYS A 37 9.54 -6.05 -6.48
CA LYS A 37 9.75 -4.61 -6.76
C LYS A 37 10.18 -4.32 -8.20
N LYS A 38 11.21 -5.03 -8.67
CA LYS A 38 11.80 -4.83 -10.00
C LYS A 38 10.79 -5.13 -11.12
N GLN A 39 10.06 -6.23 -11.01
CA GLN A 39 9.07 -6.60 -12.02
C GLN A 39 7.87 -5.66 -11.97
N LEU A 40 7.31 -5.45 -10.77
CA LEU A 40 6.14 -4.58 -10.58
C LEU A 40 6.38 -3.18 -11.12
N LYS A 41 7.53 -2.58 -10.78
CA LYS A 41 7.97 -1.29 -11.34
C LYS A 41 8.00 -1.31 -12.87
N LYS A 42 8.74 -2.27 -13.46
CA LYS A 42 8.89 -2.38 -14.92
C LYS A 42 7.53 -2.49 -15.63
N PHE A 43 6.62 -3.29 -15.08
CA PHE A 43 5.31 -3.49 -15.69
C PHE A 43 4.41 -2.26 -15.54
N CYS A 44 4.45 -1.56 -14.41
CA CYS A 44 3.73 -0.29 -14.24
C CYS A 44 4.23 0.76 -15.25
N GLU A 45 5.55 0.93 -15.34
CA GLU A 45 6.17 1.90 -16.27
C GLU A 45 5.80 1.60 -17.73
N ASN A 46 5.80 0.32 -18.13
CA ASN A 46 5.37 -0.10 -19.47
C ASN A 46 3.89 0.21 -19.77
N LEU A 47 3.05 0.37 -18.74
CA LEU A 47 1.64 0.73 -18.85
C LEU A 47 1.40 2.23 -18.65
N GLY A 48 2.46 3.03 -18.53
CA GLY A 48 2.37 4.47 -18.27
C GLY A 48 1.93 4.80 -16.84
N ILE A 49 2.13 3.89 -15.90
CA ILE A 49 1.85 4.06 -14.48
C ILE A 49 3.18 4.28 -13.75
N ASP A 50 3.33 5.45 -13.14
CA ASP A 50 4.51 5.74 -12.31
C ASP A 50 4.58 4.77 -11.12
N TYR A 51 5.78 4.49 -10.64
CA TYR A 51 5.99 3.62 -9.49
C TYR A 51 6.86 4.32 -8.45
N LEU A 52 6.35 4.42 -7.21
CA LEU A 52 7.08 4.95 -6.06
C LEU A 52 7.05 3.94 -4.92
N HIS A 53 8.18 3.77 -4.23
CA HIS A 53 8.28 2.89 -3.07
C HIS A 53 8.56 3.74 -1.83
N ILE A 54 7.70 3.64 -0.82
CA ILE A 54 7.80 4.33 0.48
C ILE A 54 7.81 3.27 1.59
N PRO A 55 8.96 2.63 1.85
CA PRO A 55 9.05 1.55 2.84
C PRO A 55 8.85 2.00 4.30
N GLU A 56 8.98 3.29 4.58
CA GLU A 56 8.93 3.89 5.92
C GLU A 56 7.54 3.74 6.54
N VAL A 57 6.49 3.84 5.74
CA VAL A 57 5.10 3.61 6.17
C VAL A 57 4.73 2.13 6.29
N GLY A 58 5.63 1.22 5.95
CA GLY A 58 5.40 -0.22 6.01
C GLY A 58 5.67 -0.84 7.38
N ILE A 59 5.08 -2.01 7.62
CA ILE A 59 5.38 -2.83 8.80
C ILE A 59 6.70 -3.60 8.58
N GLN A 60 7.65 -3.46 9.50
CA GLN A 60 8.94 -4.16 9.44
C GLN A 60 8.76 -5.68 9.60
N SER A 61 9.71 -6.48 9.13
CA SER A 61 9.59 -7.95 9.13
C SER A 61 9.68 -8.58 10.52
N ASP A 62 10.46 -7.97 11.41
CA ASP A 62 10.60 -8.36 12.82
C ASP A 62 9.29 -8.20 13.59
N GLN A 63 8.50 -7.16 13.31
CA GLN A 63 7.17 -6.94 13.89
C GLN A 63 6.13 -7.98 13.44
N ARG A 64 6.42 -8.77 12.39
CA ARG A 64 5.51 -9.76 11.81
C ARG A 64 5.72 -11.18 12.35
N GLN A 65 6.63 -11.38 13.30
CA GLN A 65 6.84 -12.71 13.88
C GLN A 65 5.61 -13.13 14.70
N GLU A 66 5.08 -14.32 14.40
CA GLU A 66 3.96 -14.99 15.09
C GLU A 66 2.52 -14.48 14.85
N LEU A 67 2.19 -14.09 13.61
CA LEU A 67 0.79 -13.78 13.22
C LEU A 67 -0.04 -15.05 12.97
N ASN A 68 -0.39 -15.78 14.04
CA ASN A 68 -1.13 -17.05 13.94
C ASN A 68 -2.64 -16.88 14.14
N THR A 69 -3.06 -15.84 14.85
CA THR A 69 -4.47 -15.60 15.21
C THR A 69 -4.89 -14.18 14.86
N GLN A 70 -6.21 -13.93 14.76
CA GLN A 70 -6.74 -12.57 14.56
C GLN A 70 -6.29 -11.60 15.65
N LYS A 71 -6.15 -12.07 16.90
CA LYS A 71 -5.66 -11.26 18.02
C LYS A 71 -4.22 -10.76 17.81
N ASP A 72 -3.39 -11.53 17.11
CA ASP A 72 -2.01 -11.14 16.81
C ASP A 72 -1.98 -10.02 15.77
N TYR A 73 -2.85 -10.10 14.75
CA TYR A 73 -3.07 -9.00 13.81
C TYR A 73 -3.62 -7.75 14.48
N ASP A 74 -4.57 -7.89 15.40
CA ASP A 74 -5.15 -6.75 16.11
C ASP A 74 -4.08 -6.00 16.93
N LYS A 75 -3.24 -6.75 17.67
CA LYS A 75 -2.09 -6.20 18.41
C LYS A 75 -1.08 -5.53 17.48
N LEU A 76 -0.74 -6.18 16.37
CA LEU A 76 0.17 -5.61 15.36
C LEU A 76 -0.34 -4.27 14.86
N PHE A 77 -1.64 -4.17 14.54
CA PHE A 77 -2.21 -2.93 14.04
C PHE A 77 -2.39 -1.87 15.12
N GLU A 78 -2.56 -2.24 16.38
CA GLU A 78 -2.49 -1.28 17.49
C GLU A 78 -1.11 -0.65 17.61
N ILE A 79 -0.05 -1.45 17.53
CA ILE A 79 1.34 -0.98 17.54
C ILE A 79 1.58 -0.07 16.32
N TYR A 80 1.22 -0.55 15.13
CA TYR A 80 1.36 0.20 13.88
C TYR A 80 0.69 1.58 13.95
N ARG A 81 -0.52 1.68 14.51
CA ARG A 81 -1.23 2.96 14.66
C ARG A 81 -0.57 3.89 15.67
N LYS A 82 -0.05 3.36 16.77
CA LYS A 82 0.52 4.16 17.87
C LYS A 82 1.96 4.59 17.62
N GLN A 83 2.73 3.80 16.88
CA GLN A 83 4.16 4.03 16.64
C GLN A 83 4.38 4.42 15.18
N ASN A 84 4.32 3.45 14.25
CA ASN A 84 4.70 3.66 12.85
C ASN A 84 3.95 4.83 12.20
N LEU A 85 2.63 4.95 12.38
CA LEU A 85 1.85 6.03 11.78
C LEU A 85 2.12 7.40 12.40
N GLN A 86 2.53 7.47 13.67
CA GLN A 86 2.91 8.74 14.31
C GLN A 86 4.29 9.21 13.85
N GLU A 87 5.21 8.27 13.61
CA GLU A 87 6.58 8.54 13.16
C GLU A 87 6.67 8.84 11.66
N THR A 88 5.63 8.53 10.88
CA THR A 88 5.64 8.62 9.41
C THR A 88 4.69 9.67 8.84
N ILE A 89 4.27 10.66 9.64
CA ILE A 89 3.36 11.73 9.20
C ILE A 89 3.89 12.45 7.96
N SER A 90 5.19 12.77 7.90
CA SER A 90 5.82 13.40 6.73
C SER A 90 5.69 12.57 5.45
N HIS A 91 5.75 11.25 5.55
CA HIS A 91 5.56 10.34 4.42
C HIS A 91 4.08 10.21 4.04
N GLN A 92 3.16 10.32 4.99
CA GLN A 92 1.71 10.40 4.72
C GLN A 92 1.37 11.70 3.97
N GLU A 93 1.98 12.82 4.37
CA GLU A 93 1.87 14.10 3.66
C GLU A 93 2.47 14.02 2.25
N GLN A 94 3.61 13.34 2.08
CA GLN A 94 4.18 13.07 0.75
C GLN A 94 3.19 12.31 -0.15
N ILE A 95 2.51 11.28 0.38
CA ILE A 95 1.48 10.53 -0.36
C ILE A 95 0.31 11.44 -0.73
N LEU A 96 -0.16 12.29 0.20
CA LEU A 96 -1.22 13.25 -0.08
C LEU A 96 -0.80 14.25 -1.16
N ASN A 97 0.43 14.76 -1.13
CA ASN A 97 0.94 15.68 -2.14
C ASN A 97 1.03 15.03 -3.52
N LEU A 98 1.46 13.76 -3.58
CA LEU A 98 1.41 12.98 -4.82
C LEU A 98 -0.01 12.81 -5.34
N LEU A 99 -0.99 12.60 -4.47
CA LEU A 99 -2.40 12.55 -4.85
C LEU A 99 -2.89 13.90 -5.40
N LYS A 100 -2.51 15.02 -4.77
CA LYS A 100 -2.83 16.36 -5.28
C LYS A 100 -2.24 16.63 -6.66
N GLU A 101 -1.01 16.19 -6.91
CA GLU A 101 -0.29 16.35 -8.17
C GLU A 101 -0.86 15.43 -9.27
N LYS A 102 -0.88 14.13 -9.01
CA LYS A 102 -1.19 13.09 -10.01
C LYS A 102 -2.69 12.79 -10.14
N LYS A 103 -3.52 13.33 -9.25
CA LYS A 103 -4.99 13.16 -9.16
C LYS A 103 -5.50 11.76 -8.88
N ARG A 104 -4.76 10.72 -9.26
CA ARG A 104 -5.16 9.33 -9.02
C ARG A 104 -3.97 8.43 -8.70
N ILE A 105 -3.93 7.96 -7.46
CA ILE A 105 -2.89 7.06 -6.96
C ILE A 105 -3.51 5.77 -6.45
N ALA A 106 -2.73 4.69 -6.43
CA ALA A 106 -3.11 3.46 -5.73
C ALA A 106 -2.03 3.08 -4.72
N LEU A 107 -2.44 2.67 -3.51
CA LEU A 107 -1.53 2.09 -2.53
C LEU A 107 -1.48 0.57 -2.72
N THR A 108 -0.28 -0.01 -2.70
CA THR A 108 -0.11 -1.47 -2.77
C THR A 108 0.66 -2.06 -1.60
N CYS A 109 0.17 -3.22 -1.16
CA CYS A 109 0.77 -4.08 -0.15
C CYS A 109 0.57 -5.54 -0.58
N PHE A 110 1.40 -6.45 -0.07
CA PHE A 110 1.39 -7.87 -0.44
C PHE A 110 0.14 -8.63 0.07
N GLU A 111 -0.40 -8.25 1.22
CA GLU A 111 -1.55 -8.93 1.81
C GLU A 111 -2.83 -8.70 0.98
N ALA A 112 -3.47 -9.80 0.59
CA ALA A 112 -4.71 -9.79 -0.18
C ALA A 112 -5.91 -9.44 0.69
N ASN A 113 -5.91 -9.91 1.95
CA ASN A 113 -6.99 -9.67 2.89
C ASN A 113 -6.90 -8.28 3.52
N ILE A 114 -7.89 -7.43 3.26
CA ILE A 114 -7.96 -6.06 3.79
C ILE A 114 -7.92 -6.04 5.33
N CYS A 115 -8.52 -7.03 5.99
CA CYS A 115 -8.53 -7.14 7.46
C CYS A 115 -7.17 -7.51 8.05
N GLN A 116 -6.23 -7.96 7.22
CA GLN A 116 -4.87 -8.34 7.60
C GLN A 116 -3.82 -7.42 6.93
N CYS A 117 -4.28 -6.33 6.30
CA CYS A 117 -3.42 -5.44 5.54
C CYS A 117 -3.28 -4.07 6.21
N HIS A 118 -2.04 -3.66 6.47
CA HIS A 118 -1.75 -2.33 7.04
C HIS A 118 -2.17 -1.18 6.11
N ARG A 119 -2.35 -1.43 4.80
CA ARG A 119 -2.77 -0.41 3.82
C ARG A 119 -4.08 0.28 4.23
N LYS A 120 -4.98 -0.44 4.92
CA LYS A 120 -6.24 0.12 5.43
C LYS A 120 -5.96 1.19 6.47
N HIS A 121 -5.15 0.87 7.47
CA HIS A 121 -4.81 1.81 8.54
C HIS A 121 -4.01 3.01 8.03
N LEU A 122 -3.12 2.81 7.06
CA LEU A 122 -2.42 3.91 6.39
C LEU A 122 -3.40 4.82 5.63
N ALA A 123 -4.32 4.26 4.84
CA ALA A 123 -5.32 5.04 4.12
C ALA A 123 -6.24 5.83 5.07
N GLU A 124 -6.68 5.20 6.17
CA GLU A 124 -7.47 5.86 7.22
C GLU A 124 -6.72 7.01 7.90
N ALA A 125 -5.40 6.91 8.06
CA ALA A 125 -4.58 7.99 8.61
C ALA A 125 -4.42 9.15 7.61
N ILE A 126 -4.18 8.85 6.33
CA ILE A 126 -4.07 9.87 5.28
C ILE A 126 -5.39 10.65 5.11
N ILE A 127 -6.55 9.98 5.22
CA ILE A 127 -7.87 10.65 5.16
C ILE A 127 -8.03 11.70 6.28
N LYS A 128 -7.40 11.49 7.43
CA LYS A 128 -7.50 12.41 8.58
C LYS A 128 -6.58 13.62 8.47
N LEU A 129 -5.75 13.71 7.42
CA LEU A 129 -4.90 14.88 7.21
C LEU A 129 -5.77 16.12 6.89
N PRO A 130 -5.40 17.32 7.37
CA PRO A 130 -6.23 18.53 7.25
C PRO A 130 -6.61 18.92 5.82
N GLU A 131 -5.80 18.55 4.82
CA GLU A 131 -6.00 18.91 3.41
C GLU A 131 -6.63 17.79 2.58
N TRP A 132 -7.19 16.76 3.22
CA TRP A 132 -7.86 15.68 2.51
C TRP A 132 -9.20 16.14 1.92
N ASN A 133 -9.34 16.02 0.61
CA ASN A 133 -10.59 16.31 -0.12
C ASN A 133 -10.81 15.32 -1.28
N PHE A 134 -10.42 14.06 -1.07
CA PHE A 134 -10.47 13.01 -2.09
C PHE A 134 -11.39 11.87 -1.66
N GLU A 135 -11.82 11.06 -2.63
CA GLU A 135 -12.60 9.86 -2.38
C GLU A 135 -11.65 8.65 -2.23
N LEU A 136 -11.76 7.91 -1.12
CA LEU A 136 -11.07 6.64 -0.97
C LEU A 136 -11.91 5.53 -1.62
N LYS A 137 -11.31 4.79 -2.57
CA LYS A 137 -11.90 3.59 -3.18
C LYS A 137 -11.03 2.37 -2.94
N HIS A 138 -11.69 1.25 -2.64
CA HIS A 138 -11.06 -0.07 -2.64
C HIS A 138 -11.32 -0.76 -3.98
N ILE A 139 -10.25 -1.09 -4.70
CA ILE A 139 -10.27 -1.61 -6.09
C ILE A 139 -9.59 -2.99 -6.19
#